data_AF-A0A7W1C9L0-F1
#
_entry.id   AF-A0A7W1C9L0-F1
#
_cell.length_a   1.000
_cell.length_b   1.000
_cell.length_c   1.000
_cell.angle_alpha   90.00
_cell.angle_beta   90.00
_cell.angle_gamma   90.00
#
_symmetry.space_group_name_H-M   'P 1'
#
loop_
_entity.id
_entity.type
_entity.pdbx_description
1 polymer ?
#
loop_
_entity_poly.entity_id
_entity_poly.type
_entity_poly.pdbx_seq_one_letter_code
_entity_poly.pdbx_strand_id
1 'polypeptide(L)'
;MTALAELVRRPPPGADPTQKLRVRNVAIVAGLAGVALVTVALVGNILVANGDAEADNLVWTFGLSITGFGTIKLGIALVLTGIIVRLWMRVDAVRAALPRLNADAEPQGDVQYGSIETPFGEGTLTEKAPGLLPPQAMARIMWKPMIVMGPMLVLLGLVLSFATTGADDPDRSQALWAWTQGTLFLGEAMLLSGISFLLGTILAGLREGGGEVQESLGLAVKTLRMPTSAKVFLVFMFTGLMLGIAQFILYGIAAYVDDPATWFAWLGPLRELSLGILLSGIVLALFTIGTVLGFQHWRIRQIIETGR
;
A
#
# COMPACT_ATOMS: atom_id res chain seq x y z
N MET A 1 5.04 4.31 19.08
CA MET A 1 3.77 4.61 18.37
C MET A 1 3.56 6.10 18.11
N THR A 2 3.95 6.99 19.02
CA THR A 2 3.87 8.46 18.85
C THR A 2 4.68 9.02 17.67
N ALA A 3 5.89 8.51 17.41
CA ALA A 3 6.74 8.98 16.31
C ALA A 3 6.17 8.70 14.89
N LEU A 4 5.49 7.56 14.69
CA LEU A 4 4.83 7.22 13.41
C LEU A 4 3.52 8.01 13.24
N ALA A 5 2.84 8.34 14.34
CA ALA A 5 1.64 9.17 14.33
C ALA A 5 1.95 10.66 14.04
N GLU A 6 3.09 11.18 14.52
CA GLU A 6 3.58 12.51 14.17
C GLU A 6 4.01 12.64 12.70
N LEU A 7 4.53 11.56 12.12
CA LEU A 7 4.95 11.51 10.72
C LEU A 7 3.81 11.76 9.71
N VAL A 8 2.55 11.63 10.13
CA VAL A 8 1.36 11.57 9.25
C VAL A 8 0.28 12.57 9.66
N ARG A 9 0.69 13.69 10.27
CA ARG A 9 -0.19 14.85 10.43
C ARG A 9 -0.07 15.72 9.19
N ARG A 10 -1.20 16.26 8.71
CA ARG A 10 -1.19 17.28 7.67
C ARG A 10 -0.34 18.45 8.21
N PRO A 11 0.72 18.87 7.50
CA PRO A 11 1.50 20.03 7.92
C PRO A 11 0.61 21.27 8.03
N PRO A 12 0.92 22.22 8.93
CA PRO A 12 0.18 23.47 9.00
C PRO A 12 0.31 24.24 7.67
N PRO A 13 -0.69 25.06 7.30
CA PRO A 13 -0.64 25.89 6.11
C PRO A 13 0.63 26.76 6.09
N GLY A 14 1.38 26.74 4.99
CA GLY A 14 2.64 27.49 4.85
C GLY A 14 3.92 26.74 5.26
N ALA A 15 3.83 25.45 5.60
CA ALA A 15 5.01 24.62 5.79
C ALA A 15 5.89 24.56 4.53
N ASP A 16 7.21 24.64 4.69
CA ASP A 16 8.17 24.65 3.59
C ASP A 16 8.14 23.31 2.82
N PRO A 17 7.72 23.29 1.54
CA PRO A 17 7.65 22.06 0.75
C PRO A 17 9.02 21.49 0.40
N THR A 18 10.11 22.23 0.61
CA THR A 18 11.49 21.82 0.33
C THR A 18 12.17 21.11 1.51
N GLN A 19 11.54 21.12 2.69
CA GLN A 19 12.10 20.49 3.88
C GLN A 19 12.29 18.98 3.67
N LYS A 20 13.52 18.49 3.83
CA LYS A 20 13.84 17.06 3.64
C LYS A 20 13.09 16.22 4.68
N LEU A 21 12.05 15.52 4.24
CA LEU A 21 11.32 14.56 5.08
C LEU A 21 12.27 13.45 5.56
N ARG A 22 12.50 13.38 6.88
CA ARG A 22 13.31 12.33 7.55
C ARG A 22 12.87 10.91 7.17
N VAL A 23 11.58 10.76 6.85
CA VAL A 23 10.92 9.53 6.39
C VAL A 23 11.65 8.86 5.22
N ARG A 24 12.23 9.64 4.30
CA ARG A 24 12.92 9.10 3.13
C ARG A 24 14.16 8.28 3.52
N ASN A 25 14.96 8.80 4.45
CA ASN A 25 16.19 8.13 4.86
C ASN A 25 15.85 6.84 5.64
N VAL A 26 14.83 6.90 6.51
CA VAL A 26 14.35 5.71 7.24
C VAL A 26 13.86 4.64 6.26
N ALA A 27 13.11 5.01 5.23
CA ALA A 27 12.64 4.07 4.23
C ALA A 27 13.78 3.40 3.42
N ILE A 28 14.82 4.16 3.06
CA ILE A 28 16.00 3.62 2.38
C ILE A 28 16.74 2.64 3.29
N VAL A 29 16.96 3.02 4.56
CA VAL A 29 17.61 2.14 5.54
C VAL A 29 16.81 0.86 5.74
N ALA A 30 15.48 0.94 5.86
CA ALA A 30 14.62 -0.24 5.95
C ALA A 30 14.75 -1.13 4.70
N GLY A 31 14.74 -0.54 3.50
CA GLY A 31 14.94 -1.28 2.25
C GLY A 31 16.29 -2.02 2.21
N LEU A 32 17.39 -1.33 2.55
CA LEU A 32 18.73 -1.91 2.59
C LEU A 32 18.85 -3.01 3.65
N ALA A 33 18.28 -2.79 4.85
CA ALA A 33 18.23 -3.81 5.89
C ALA A 33 17.48 -5.06 5.42
N GLY A 34 16.32 -4.89 4.76
CA GLY A 34 15.57 -6.00 4.22
C GLY A 34 16.33 -6.77 3.14
N VAL A 35 17.05 -6.08 2.24
CA VAL A 35 17.94 -6.73 1.25
C VAL A 35 19.03 -7.54 1.95
N ALA A 36 19.68 -6.97 2.96
CA ALA A 36 20.73 -7.67 3.71
C ALA A 36 20.19 -8.96 4.37
N LEU A 37 18.99 -8.92 4.96
CA LEU A 37 18.35 -10.12 5.54
C LEU A 37 18.09 -11.20 4.49
N VAL A 38 17.56 -10.83 3.32
CA VAL A 38 17.35 -11.77 2.21
C VAL A 38 18.67 -12.35 1.72
N THR A 39 19.73 -11.55 1.64
CA THR A 39 21.07 -12.03 1.24
C THR A 39 21.62 -13.03 2.25
N VAL A 40 21.51 -12.78 3.55
CA VAL A 40 21.94 -13.73 4.59
C VAL A 40 21.16 -15.05 4.47
N ALA A 41 19.85 -14.96 4.29
CA ALA A 41 19.01 -16.13 4.10
C ALA A 41 19.38 -16.94 2.85
N LEU A 42 19.67 -16.26 1.74
CA LEU A 42 20.13 -16.88 0.50
C LEU A 42 21.45 -17.63 0.69
N VAL A 43 22.41 -17.02 1.39
CA VAL A 43 23.69 -17.70 1.72
C VAL A 43 23.43 -18.96 2.54
N GLY A 44 22.58 -18.89 3.57
CA GLY A 44 22.20 -20.06 4.36
C GLY A 44 21.58 -21.17 3.50
N ASN A 45 20.67 -20.82 2.59
CA ASN A 45 20.06 -21.79 1.66
C ASN A 45 21.10 -22.46 0.74
N ILE A 46 22.08 -21.70 0.24
CA ILE A 46 23.16 -22.24 -0.60
C ILE A 46 24.04 -23.20 0.18
N LEU A 47 24.39 -22.87 1.43
CA LEU A 47 25.20 -23.75 2.29
C LEU A 47 24.49 -25.09 2.54
N VAL A 48 23.18 -25.07 2.80
CA VAL A 48 22.40 -26.31 2.93
C VAL A 48 22.38 -27.10 1.62
N ALA A 49 22.15 -26.42 0.49
CA ALA A 49 22.09 -27.07 -0.82
C ALA A 49 23.42 -27.76 -1.21
N ASN A 50 24.55 -27.22 -0.76
CA ASN A 50 25.88 -27.79 -0.99
C ASN A 50 26.25 -28.90 0.03
N GLY A 51 25.45 -29.11 1.07
CA GLY A 51 25.77 -30.04 2.16
C GLY A 51 26.73 -29.47 3.21
N ASP A 52 27.02 -28.17 3.17
CA ASP A 52 27.88 -27.46 4.13
C ASP A 52 27.13 -27.09 5.42
N ALA A 53 25.82 -27.30 5.47
CA ALA A 53 24.95 -26.98 6.61
C ALA A 53 23.78 -27.98 6.73
N GLU A 54 23.25 -28.12 7.94
CA GLU A 54 22.12 -29.02 8.24
C GLU A 54 20.82 -28.57 7.57
N ALA A 55 19.96 -29.54 7.19
CA ALA A 55 18.68 -29.29 6.52
C ALA A 55 17.73 -28.41 7.36
N ASP A 56 17.81 -28.51 8.69
CA ASP A 56 17.00 -27.73 9.63
C ASP A 56 17.28 -26.22 9.54
N ASN A 57 18.41 -25.83 8.96
CA ASN A 57 18.71 -24.42 8.69
C ASN A 57 17.75 -23.78 7.69
N LEU A 58 17.08 -24.57 6.83
CA LEU A 58 16.06 -24.07 5.90
C LEU A 58 14.89 -23.38 6.59
N VAL A 59 14.61 -23.76 7.84
CA VAL A 59 13.50 -23.20 8.62
C VAL A 59 13.78 -21.75 9.00
N TRP A 60 14.95 -21.45 9.57
CA TRP A 60 15.30 -20.08 9.98
C TRP A 60 15.65 -19.19 8.79
N THR A 61 16.30 -19.72 7.75
CA THR A 61 16.58 -18.96 6.53
C THR A 61 15.28 -18.59 5.81
N PHE A 62 14.26 -19.45 5.86
CA PHE A 62 12.93 -19.12 5.37
C PHE A 62 12.31 -17.95 6.16
N GLY A 63 12.30 -18.02 7.49
CA GLY A 63 11.81 -16.92 8.34
C GLY A 63 12.54 -15.60 8.08
N LEU A 64 13.86 -15.68 7.90
CA LEU A 64 14.70 -14.53 7.60
C LEU A 64 14.42 -13.94 6.20
N SER A 65 14.20 -14.80 5.20
CA SER A 65 13.83 -14.39 3.85
C SER A 65 12.53 -13.60 3.85
N ILE A 66 11.48 -14.15 4.47
CA ILE A 66 10.18 -13.49 4.53
C ILE A 66 10.26 -12.20 5.34
N THR A 67 11.02 -12.19 6.44
CA THR A 67 11.26 -10.95 7.21
C THR A 67 11.97 -9.89 6.40
N GLY A 68 12.97 -10.28 5.61
CA GLY A 68 13.66 -9.36 4.70
C GLY A 68 12.69 -8.74 3.68
N PHE A 69 11.84 -9.57 3.04
CA PHE A 69 10.81 -9.08 2.13
C PHE A 69 9.76 -8.19 2.80
N GLY A 70 9.36 -8.50 4.04
CA GLY A 70 8.45 -7.66 4.82
C GLY A 70 9.06 -6.32 5.20
N THR A 71 10.35 -6.31 5.53
CA THR A 71 11.09 -5.08 5.83
C THR A 71 11.20 -4.17 4.60
N ILE A 72 11.43 -4.74 3.41
CA ILE A 72 11.39 -3.98 2.14
C ILE A 72 10.01 -3.36 1.93
N LYS A 73 8.93 -4.13 2.11
CA LYS A 73 7.54 -3.65 1.97
C LYS A 73 7.22 -2.55 2.98
N LEU A 74 7.70 -2.65 4.21
CA LEU A 74 7.57 -1.59 5.21
C LEU A 74 8.29 -0.31 4.75
N GLY A 75 9.49 -0.43 4.15
CA GLY A 75 10.18 0.68 3.50
C GLY A 75 9.32 1.36 2.43
N ILE A 76 8.70 0.58 1.54
CA ILE A 76 7.77 1.09 0.51
C ILE A 76 6.59 1.85 1.16
N ALA A 77 5.98 1.28 2.20
CA ALA A 77 4.87 1.91 2.92
C ALA A 77 5.28 3.26 3.53
N LEU A 78 6.49 3.38 4.08
CA LEU A 78 7.03 4.65 4.58
C LEU A 78 7.23 5.67 3.45
N VAL A 79 7.73 5.25 2.28
CA VAL A 79 7.83 6.14 1.11
C VAL A 79 6.46 6.67 0.69
N LEU A 80 5.47 5.79 0.57
CA LEU A 80 4.10 6.15 0.20
C LEU A 80 3.45 7.09 1.21
N THR A 81 3.69 6.86 2.50
CA THR A 81 3.27 7.76 3.57
C THR A 81 3.85 9.17 3.38
N GLY A 82 5.15 9.26 3.06
CA GLY A 82 5.78 10.54 2.73
C GLY A 82 5.24 11.18 1.44
N ILE A 83 4.77 10.38 0.48
CA ILE A 83 4.10 10.88 -0.73
C ILE A 83 2.76 11.53 -0.38
N ILE A 84 1.97 10.95 0.52
CA ILE A 84 0.70 11.54 0.99
C ILE A 84 0.96 12.93 1.58
N VAL A 85 1.95 13.08 2.45
CA VAL A 85 2.30 14.37 3.06
C VAL A 85 2.71 15.40 2.00
N ARG A 86 3.53 14.99 1.03
CA ARG A 86 3.92 15.85 -0.10
C ARG A 86 2.73 16.24 -0.99
N LEU A 87 1.76 15.35 -1.15
CA LEU A 87 0.56 15.62 -1.92
C LEU A 87 -0.23 16.77 -1.31
N TRP A 88 -0.45 16.72 0.01
CA TRP A 88 -1.18 17.78 0.73
C TRP A 88 -0.48 19.14 0.59
N MET A 89 0.83 19.19 0.81
CA MET A 89 1.60 20.44 0.64
C MET A 89 1.52 20.98 -0.79
N ARG A 90 1.51 20.10 -1.80
CA ARG A 90 1.38 20.49 -3.20
C ARG A 90 -0.01 21.05 -3.52
N VAL A 91 -1.07 20.43 -2.98
CA VAL A 91 -2.44 20.94 -3.14
C VAL A 91 -2.55 22.34 -2.53
N ASP A 92 -2.04 22.53 -1.31
CA ASP A 92 -2.08 23.82 -0.62
C ASP A 92 -1.27 24.90 -1.38
N ALA A 93 -0.09 24.54 -1.90
CA ALA A 93 0.73 25.43 -2.71
C ALA A 93 0.05 25.81 -4.04
N VAL A 94 -0.58 24.85 -4.72
CA VAL A 94 -1.31 25.08 -5.97
C VAL A 94 -2.52 25.99 -5.74
N ARG A 95 -3.27 25.75 -4.65
CA ARG A 95 -4.38 26.61 -4.22
C ARG A 95 -3.95 28.05 -3.97
N ALA A 96 -2.76 28.26 -3.39
CA ALA A 96 -2.23 29.60 -3.14
C ALA A 96 -1.68 30.30 -4.41
N ALA A 97 -1.16 29.53 -5.37
CA ALA A 97 -0.52 30.06 -6.56
C ALA A 97 -1.49 30.33 -7.72
N LEU A 98 -2.49 29.46 -7.93
CA LEU A 98 -3.41 29.55 -9.07
C LEU A 98 -4.17 30.88 -9.20
N PRO A 99 -4.71 31.48 -8.11
CA PRO A 99 -5.38 32.78 -8.22
C PRO A 99 -4.46 33.90 -8.74
N ARG A 100 -3.15 33.78 -8.53
CA ARG A 100 -2.16 34.76 -9.03
C ARG A 100 -1.85 34.57 -10.51
N LEU A 101 -2.04 33.35 -11.02
CA LEU A 101 -1.77 33.00 -12.42
C LEU A 101 -2.97 33.29 -13.31
N ASN A 102 -4.18 33.31 -12.76
CA ASN A 102 -5.38 33.69 -13.48
C ASN A 102 -6.31 34.52 -12.57
N ALA A 103 -6.07 35.84 -12.55
CA ALA A 103 -6.87 36.79 -11.78
C ALA A 103 -8.28 37.02 -12.36
N ASP A 104 -8.50 36.62 -13.62
CA ASP A 104 -9.72 36.84 -14.41
C ASP A 104 -10.52 35.55 -14.63
N ALA A 105 -10.28 34.50 -13.82
CA ALA A 105 -11.07 33.27 -13.90
C ALA A 105 -12.56 33.63 -13.75
N GLU A 106 -13.33 33.46 -14.84
CA GLU A 106 -14.74 33.87 -14.88
C GLU A 106 -15.54 33.13 -13.79
N PRO A 107 -16.15 33.84 -12.83
CA PRO A 107 -17.08 33.24 -11.89
C PRO A 107 -18.25 32.59 -12.64
N GLN A 108 -18.81 31.52 -12.06
CA GLN A 108 -19.93 30.73 -12.61
C GLN A 108 -20.90 31.50 -13.51
N GLY A 109 -20.77 31.31 -14.82
CA GLY A 109 -21.85 31.51 -15.78
C GLY A 109 -22.84 30.34 -15.75
N ASP A 110 -23.70 30.23 -16.76
CA ASP A 110 -24.69 29.15 -16.90
C ASP A 110 -23.99 27.81 -17.26
N VAL A 111 -23.40 27.16 -16.26
CA VAL A 111 -22.68 25.89 -16.43
C VAL A 111 -23.65 24.73 -16.29
N GLN A 112 -23.81 23.93 -17.36
CA GLN A 112 -24.60 22.70 -17.29
C GLN A 112 -23.88 21.63 -16.46
N TYR A 113 -24.41 21.36 -15.28
CA TYR A 113 -23.97 20.28 -14.41
C TYR A 113 -24.38 18.91 -14.97
N GLY A 114 -23.53 17.90 -14.76
CA GLY A 114 -23.81 16.54 -15.23
C GLY A 114 -22.58 15.80 -15.75
N SER A 115 -22.81 14.82 -16.61
CA SER A 115 -21.75 14.01 -17.21
C SER A 115 -20.97 14.83 -18.24
N ILE A 116 -19.65 14.71 -18.20
CA ILE A 116 -18.74 15.33 -19.19
C ILE A 116 -17.82 14.25 -19.75
N GLU A 117 -17.44 14.38 -21.02
CA GLU A 117 -16.38 13.57 -21.60
C GLU A 117 -15.03 14.28 -21.45
N THR A 118 -14.01 13.51 -21.10
CA THR A 118 -12.64 14.02 -20.96
C THR A 118 -11.68 13.09 -21.71
N PRO A 119 -10.48 13.56 -22.09
CA PRO A 119 -9.46 12.69 -22.69
C PRO A 119 -9.04 11.49 -21.82
N PHE A 120 -9.40 11.51 -20.53
CA PHE A 120 -9.07 10.49 -19.54
C PHE A 120 -10.28 9.60 -19.18
N GLY A 121 -11.41 9.78 -19.85
CA GLY A 121 -12.65 9.04 -19.64
C GLY A 121 -13.83 9.91 -19.19
N GLU A 122 -14.92 9.26 -18.80
CA GLU A 122 -16.11 9.94 -18.27
C GLU A 122 -15.80 10.71 -16.99
N GLY A 123 -16.24 11.96 -16.95
CA GLY A 123 -16.22 12.82 -15.78
C GLY A 123 -17.61 13.29 -15.39
N THR A 124 -17.67 14.00 -14.28
CA THR A 124 -18.85 14.67 -13.77
C THR A 124 -18.47 16.09 -13.39
N LEU A 125 -19.34 17.03 -13.70
CA LEU A 125 -19.18 18.42 -13.38
C LEU A 125 -20.16 18.78 -12.25
N THR A 126 -19.61 19.20 -11.12
CA THR A 126 -20.35 19.49 -9.88
C THR A 126 -19.99 20.86 -9.32
N GLU A 127 -20.84 21.41 -8.48
CA GLU A 127 -20.58 22.70 -7.82
C GLU A 127 -19.49 22.58 -6.75
N LYS A 128 -19.49 21.48 -5.99
CA LYS A 128 -18.58 21.26 -4.85
C LYS A 128 -17.60 20.13 -5.10
N ALA A 129 -16.51 20.14 -4.34
CA ALA A 129 -15.57 19.03 -4.32
C ALA A 129 -16.27 17.71 -3.97
N PRO A 130 -15.96 16.61 -4.69
CA PRO A 130 -16.58 15.32 -4.43
C PRO A 130 -16.14 14.80 -3.07
N GLY A 131 -17.10 14.34 -2.27
CA GLY A 131 -16.80 13.62 -1.05
C GLY A 131 -16.09 12.27 -1.29
N LEU A 132 -15.61 11.69 -0.21
CA LEU A 132 -15.00 10.37 -0.19
C LEU A 132 -15.94 9.29 -0.74
N LEU A 133 -15.43 8.47 -1.67
CA LEU A 133 -16.09 7.21 -1.97
C LEU A 133 -15.91 6.24 -0.78
N PRO A 134 -16.88 5.36 -0.48
CA PRO A 134 -16.77 4.43 0.67
C PRO A 134 -15.48 3.59 0.69
N PRO A 135 -14.99 3.04 -0.44
CA PRO A 135 -13.70 2.32 -0.45
C PRO A 135 -12.50 3.19 -0.08
N GLN A 136 -12.55 4.48 -0.40
CA GLN A 136 -11.49 5.44 -0.09
C GLN A 136 -11.51 5.87 1.38
N ALA A 137 -12.70 6.02 1.95
CA ALA A 137 -12.85 6.26 3.39
C ALA A 137 -12.30 5.08 4.19
N MET A 138 -12.63 3.86 3.78
CA MET A 138 -12.06 2.66 4.39
C MET A 138 -10.54 2.60 4.23
N ALA A 139 -10.02 2.95 3.05
CA ALA A 139 -8.58 2.98 2.82
C ALA A 139 -7.84 3.91 3.80
N ARG A 140 -8.36 5.12 4.08
CA ARG A 140 -7.77 6.06 5.04
C ARG A 140 -7.69 5.53 6.46
N ILE A 141 -8.64 4.69 6.84
CA ILE A 141 -8.75 4.13 8.18
C ILE A 141 -7.87 2.88 8.29
N MET A 142 -7.91 2.00 7.28
CA MET A 142 -7.34 0.66 7.35
C MET A 142 -5.84 0.58 7.06
N TRP A 143 -5.24 1.55 6.37
CA TRP A 143 -3.82 1.43 6.04
C TRP A 143 -2.92 1.41 7.29
N LYS A 144 -3.20 2.24 8.31
CA LYS A 144 -2.40 2.32 9.55
C LYS A 144 -2.34 0.99 10.30
N PRO A 145 -3.48 0.39 10.70
CA PRO A 145 -3.44 -0.88 11.44
C PRO A 145 -2.76 -1.98 10.63
N MET A 146 -2.95 -2.03 9.32
CA MET A 146 -2.31 -3.04 8.46
C MET A 146 -0.79 -2.90 8.38
N ILE A 147 -0.29 -1.67 8.23
CA ILE A 147 1.15 -1.38 8.21
C ILE A 147 1.81 -1.60 9.58
N VAL A 148 1.06 -1.56 10.68
CA VAL A 148 1.58 -1.85 12.02
C VAL A 148 1.52 -3.36 12.32
N MET A 149 0.38 -4.00 12.07
CA MET A 149 0.19 -5.42 12.36
C MET A 149 1.02 -6.32 11.45
N GLY A 150 1.18 -5.95 10.18
CA GLY A 150 1.96 -6.74 9.22
C GLY A 150 3.39 -7.03 9.70
N PRO A 151 4.22 -6.02 9.99
CA PRO A 151 5.55 -6.22 10.57
C PRO A 151 5.54 -6.96 11.91
N MET A 152 4.55 -6.70 12.78
CA MET A 152 4.46 -7.41 14.06
C MET A 152 4.27 -8.91 13.86
N LEU A 153 3.40 -9.30 12.92
CA LEU A 153 3.19 -10.70 12.58
C LEU A 153 4.41 -11.30 11.88
N VAL A 154 5.05 -10.57 10.96
CA VAL A 154 6.29 -11.05 10.34
C VAL A 154 7.38 -11.30 11.40
N LEU A 155 7.55 -10.38 12.37
CA LEU A 155 8.49 -10.56 13.47
C LEU A 155 8.10 -11.73 14.39
N LEU A 156 6.81 -11.90 14.69
CA LEU A 156 6.33 -13.05 15.44
C LEU A 156 6.64 -14.36 14.71
N GLY A 157 6.37 -14.40 13.40
CA GLY A 157 6.68 -15.53 12.54
C GLY A 157 8.18 -15.83 12.47
N LEU A 158 9.04 -14.81 12.50
CA LEU A 158 10.49 -14.99 12.60
C LEU A 158 10.89 -15.63 13.93
N VAL A 159 10.31 -15.17 15.05
CA VAL A 159 10.57 -15.78 16.37
C VAL A 159 10.13 -17.24 16.40
N LEU A 160 8.94 -17.54 15.85
CA LEU A 160 8.45 -18.91 15.71
C LEU A 160 9.37 -19.76 14.81
N SER A 161 9.92 -19.18 13.75
CA SER A 161 10.86 -19.84 12.86
C SER A 161 12.12 -20.30 13.61
N PHE A 162 12.72 -19.45 14.43
CA PHE A 162 13.85 -19.86 15.28
C PHE A 162 13.44 -20.89 16.34
N ALA A 163 12.26 -20.73 16.95
CA ALA A 163 11.74 -21.67 17.94
C ALA A 163 11.48 -23.07 17.33
N THR A 164 11.13 -23.13 16.05
CA THR A 164 10.94 -24.39 15.30
C THR A 164 12.27 -25.12 15.11
N THR A 165 13.34 -24.42 14.72
CA THR A 165 14.68 -25.01 14.56
C THR A 165 15.24 -25.55 15.89
N GLY A 166 14.87 -24.96 17.03
CA GLY A 166 15.30 -25.42 18.35
C GLY A 166 14.36 -26.41 19.05
N ALA A 167 13.36 -26.97 18.34
CA ALA A 167 12.41 -27.89 18.93
C ALA A 167 12.92 -29.35 18.85
N ASP A 168 13.01 -30.03 20.00
CA ASP A 168 13.51 -31.41 20.08
C ASP A 168 12.44 -32.48 19.77
N ASP A 169 11.16 -32.09 19.76
CA ASP A 169 10.02 -32.98 19.55
C ASP A 169 9.44 -32.81 18.14
N PRO A 170 9.34 -33.88 17.33
CA PRO A 170 8.82 -33.82 15.96
C PRO A 170 7.41 -33.22 15.85
N ASP A 171 6.49 -33.60 16.74
CA ASP A 171 5.09 -33.15 16.69
C ASP A 171 5.02 -31.63 16.96
N ARG A 172 5.74 -31.19 17.99
CA ARG A 172 5.88 -29.77 18.31
C ARG A 172 6.55 -28.98 17.19
N SER A 173 7.63 -29.51 16.60
CA SER A 173 8.35 -28.86 15.50
C SER A 173 7.44 -28.66 14.30
N GLN A 174 6.66 -29.69 13.94
CA GLN A 174 5.71 -29.64 12.84
C GLN A 174 4.59 -28.62 13.07
N ALA A 175 4.01 -28.58 14.28
CA ALA A 175 3.00 -27.60 14.64
C ALA A 175 3.55 -26.16 14.60
N LEU A 176 4.76 -25.94 15.15
CA LEU A 176 5.44 -24.64 15.11
C LEU A 176 5.76 -24.21 13.67
N TRP A 177 6.10 -25.15 12.79
CA TRP A 177 6.34 -24.85 11.38
C TRP A 177 5.07 -24.38 10.67
N ALA A 178 3.93 -25.03 10.92
CA ALA A 178 2.64 -24.59 10.39
C ALA A 178 2.31 -23.15 10.81
N TRP A 179 2.46 -22.85 12.11
CA TRP A 179 2.26 -21.51 12.65
C TRP A 179 3.27 -20.49 12.11
N THR A 180 4.52 -20.89 11.92
CA THR A 180 5.57 -20.07 11.32
C THR A 180 5.16 -19.62 9.92
N GLN A 181 4.78 -20.56 9.06
CA GLN A 181 4.35 -20.25 7.70
C GLN A 181 3.09 -19.37 7.70
N GLY A 182 2.04 -19.77 8.42
CA GLY A 182 0.80 -19.02 8.48
C GLY A 182 1.02 -17.58 8.93
N THR A 183 1.77 -17.38 10.02
CA THR A 183 1.98 -16.07 10.63
C THR A 183 2.82 -15.14 9.75
N LEU A 184 3.92 -15.65 9.17
CA LEU A 184 4.77 -14.90 8.25
C LEU A 184 3.97 -14.40 7.04
N PHE A 185 3.13 -15.26 6.45
CA PHE A 185 2.36 -14.89 5.26
C PHE A 185 1.14 -14.03 5.52
N LEU A 186 0.49 -14.19 6.67
CA LEU A 186 -0.52 -13.23 7.11
C LEU A 186 0.11 -11.85 7.24
N GLY A 187 1.29 -11.75 7.85
CA GLY A 187 2.05 -10.52 7.97
C GLY A 187 2.37 -9.87 6.61
N GLU A 188 2.83 -10.66 5.64
CA GLU A 188 3.08 -10.21 4.25
C GLU A 188 1.81 -9.73 3.54
N ALA A 189 0.72 -10.48 3.65
CA ALA A 189 -0.57 -10.13 3.05
C ALA A 189 -1.12 -8.81 3.65
N MET A 190 -0.99 -8.63 4.98
CA MET A 190 -1.36 -7.39 5.65
C MET A 190 -0.47 -6.22 5.23
N LEU A 191 0.84 -6.43 5.06
CA LEU A 191 1.75 -5.40 4.56
C LEU A 191 1.37 -4.92 3.15
N LEU A 192 1.18 -5.86 2.21
CA LEU A 192 0.76 -5.54 0.84
C LEU A 192 -0.63 -4.90 0.78
N SER A 193 -1.55 -5.33 1.64
CA SER A 193 -2.87 -4.72 1.77
C SER A 193 -2.78 -3.31 2.35
N GLY A 194 -1.92 -3.08 3.34
CA GLY A 194 -1.64 -1.76 3.90
C GLY A 194 -1.05 -0.81 2.85
N ILE A 195 -0.12 -1.28 2.02
CA ILE A 195 0.39 -0.56 0.84
C ILE A 195 -0.74 -0.23 -0.13
N SER A 196 -1.62 -1.19 -0.41
CA SER A 196 -2.78 -0.98 -1.28
C SER A 196 -3.71 0.10 -0.74
N PHE A 197 -4.01 0.09 0.56
CA PHE A 197 -4.80 1.15 1.20
C PHE A 197 -4.08 2.52 1.21
N LEU A 198 -2.76 2.55 1.33
CA LEU A 198 -1.98 3.78 1.14
C LEU A 198 -2.15 4.35 -0.28
N LEU A 199 -2.08 3.51 -1.31
CA LEU A 199 -2.32 3.91 -2.69
C LEU A 199 -3.77 4.41 -2.90
N GLY A 200 -4.75 3.73 -2.30
CA GLY A 200 -6.14 4.18 -2.28
C GLY A 200 -6.31 5.54 -1.59
N THR A 201 -5.54 5.80 -0.53
CA THR A 201 -5.50 7.10 0.16
C THR A 201 -4.89 8.20 -0.71
N ILE A 202 -3.82 7.88 -1.47
CA ILE A 202 -3.22 8.81 -2.43
C ILE A 202 -4.23 9.19 -3.52
N LEU A 203 -4.94 8.21 -4.09
CA LEU A 203 -6.00 8.44 -5.09
C LEU A 203 -7.12 9.33 -4.54
N ALA A 204 -7.54 9.10 -3.29
CA ALA A 204 -8.54 9.92 -2.63
C ALA A 204 -8.05 11.37 -2.44
N GLY A 205 -6.80 11.55 -2.00
CA GLY A 205 -6.20 12.87 -1.84
C GLY A 205 -6.05 13.63 -3.16
N LEU A 206 -5.75 12.94 -4.26
CA LEU A 206 -5.70 13.54 -5.60
C LEU A 206 -7.07 14.00 -6.07
N ARG A 207 -8.10 13.18 -5.83
CA ARG A 207 -9.48 13.47 -6.20
C ARG A 207 -10.02 14.68 -5.44
N GLU A 208 -9.88 14.68 -4.11
CA GLU A 208 -10.36 15.76 -3.25
C GLU A 208 -9.55 17.04 -3.43
N GLY A 209 -8.23 16.96 -3.31
CA GLY A 209 -7.38 18.15 -3.41
C GLY A 209 -7.50 18.85 -4.76
N GLY A 210 -7.75 18.08 -5.83
CA GLY A 210 -8.08 18.63 -7.12
C GLY A 210 -9.40 19.42 -7.14
N GLY A 211 -10.45 18.89 -6.52
CA GLY A 211 -11.73 19.56 -6.42
C GLY A 211 -11.68 20.81 -5.54
N GLU A 212 -10.99 20.73 -4.38
CA GLU A 212 -10.78 21.85 -3.47
C GLU A 212 -10.11 23.05 -4.15
N VAL A 213 -9.16 22.79 -5.06
CA VAL A 213 -8.49 23.84 -5.84
C VAL A 213 -9.49 24.56 -6.75
N GLN A 214 -10.34 23.84 -7.48
CA GLN A 214 -11.33 24.45 -8.36
C GLN A 214 -12.41 25.20 -7.58
N GLU A 215 -12.91 24.60 -6.50
CA GLU A 215 -13.90 25.22 -5.62
C GLU A 215 -13.37 26.52 -5.01
N SER A 216 -12.08 26.56 -4.65
CA SER A 216 -11.45 27.79 -4.13
C SER A 216 -11.33 28.93 -5.14
N LEU A 217 -11.41 28.62 -6.44
CA LEU A 217 -11.40 29.58 -7.54
C LEU A 217 -12.83 29.94 -7.98
N GLY A 218 -13.86 29.40 -7.34
CA GLY A 218 -15.26 29.58 -7.77
C GLY A 218 -15.59 28.87 -9.09
N LEU A 219 -14.74 27.92 -9.53
CA LEU A 219 -14.92 27.18 -10.77
C LEU A 219 -15.75 25.91 -10.54
N ALA A 220 -16.46 25.47 -11.58
CA ALA A 220 -17.12 24.17 -11.55
C ALA A 220 -16.10 23.04 -11.41
N VAL A 221 -16.39 22.11 -10.50
CA VAL A 221 -15.48 21.03 -10.15
C VAL A 221 -15.61 19.90 -11.17
N LYS A 222 -14.55 19.69 -11.97
CA LYS A 222 -14.45 18.58 -12.91
C LYS A 222 -13.86 17.38 -12.17
N THR A 223 -14.64 16.32 -12.07
CA THR A 223 -14.29 15.10 -11.35
C THR A 223 -14.34 13.90 -12.27
N LEU A 224 -13.23 13.17 -12.41
CA LEU A 224 -13.20 11.92 -13.16
C LEU A 224 -14.05 10.85 -12.45
N ARG A 225 -14.84 10.09 -13.22
CA ARG A 225 -15.52 8.89 -12.72
C ARG A 225 -14.49 7.82 -12.40
N MET A 226 -14.81 6.90 -11.49
CA MET A 226 -13.86 5.85 -11.09
C MET A 226 -13.48 4.97 -12.30
N PRO A 227 -12.20 4.97 -12.73
CA PRO A 227 -11.78 4.20 -13.89
C PRO A 227 -11.86 2.70 -13.59
N THR A 228 -12.00 1.88 -14.63
CA THR A 228 -12.13 0.42 -14.49
C THR A 228 -10.93 -0.19 -13.77
N SER A 229 -9.72 0.31 -14.04
CA SER A 229 -8.50 -0.12 -13.35
C SER A 229 -8.58 0.05 -11.83
N ALA A 230 -9.22 1.11 -11.34
CA ALA A 230 -9.42 1.34 -9.90
C ALA A 230 -10.41 0.34 -9.29
N LYS A 231 -11.45 -0.04 -10.04
CA LYS A 231 -12.43 -1.04 -9.59
C LYS A 231 -11.80 -2.42 -9.50
N VAL A 232 -11.05 -2.83 -10.53
CA VAL A 232 -10.33 -4.10 -10.56
C VAL A 232 -9.27 -4.16 -9.46
N PHE A 233 -8.54 -3.06 -9.24
CA PHE A 233 -7.61 -2.93 -8.12
C PHE A 233 -8.29 -3.26 -6.79
N LEU A 234 -9.46 -2.67 -6.50
CA LEU A 234 -10.19 -2.94 -5.25
C LEU A 234 -10.53 -4.41 -5.10
N VAL A 235 -11.06 -5.04 -6.16
CA VAL A 235 -11.39 -6.47 -6.14
C VAL A 235 -10.14 -7.30 -5.85
N PHE A 236 -9.04 -7.05 -6.54
CA PHE A 236 -7.79 -7.78 -6.32
C PHE A 236 -7.26 -7.60 -4.89
N MET A 237 -7.29 -6.38 -4.38
CA MET A 237 -6.89 -6.11 -3.00
C MET A 237 -7.71 -6.92 -1.98
N PHE A 238 -9.04 -6.92 -2.07
CA PHE A 238 -9.89 -7.68 -1.13
C PHE A 238 -9.70 -9.18 -1.29
N THR A 239 -9.69 -9.68 -2.52
CA THR A 239 -9.50 -11.12 -2.78
C THR A 239 -8.16 -11.58 -2.24
N GLY A 240 -7.07 -10.86 -2.54
CA GLY A 240 -5.75 -11.21 -2.06
C GLY A 240 -5.62 -11.16 -0.53
N LEU A 241 -6.23 -10.17 0.13
CA LEU A 241 -6.24 -10.13 1.60
C LEU A 241 -7.03 -11.31 2.19
N MET A 242 -8.21 -11.60 1.64
CA MET A 242 -9.07 -12.69 2.11
C MET A 242 -8.39 -14.05 1.92
N LEU A 243 -7.69 -14.26 0.80
CA LEU A 243 -6.90 -15.47 0.57
C LEU A 243 -5.76 -15.59 1.60
N GLY A 244 -5.06 -14.50 1.92
CA GLY A 244 -4.02 -14.51 2.95
C GLY A 244 -4.57 -14.86 4.35
N ILE A 245 -5.76 -14.34 4.70
CA ILE A 245 -6.44 -14.69 5.96
C ILE A 245 -6.88 -16.15 5.97
N ALA A 246 -7.50 -16.62 4.89
CA ALA A 246 -7.94 -18.00 4.76
C ALA A 246 -6.73 -18.95 4.87
N GLN A 247 -5.65 -18.64 4.17
CA GLN A 247 -4.39 -19.39 4.23
C GLN A 247 -3.86 -19.48 5.67
N PHE A 248 -3.83 -18.37 6.42
CA PHE A 248 -3.43 -18.39 7.84
C PHE A 248 -4.28 -19.35 8.68
N ILE A 249 -5.60 -19.30 8.52
CA ILE A 249 -6.52 -20.20 9.24
C ILE A 249 -6.22 -21.66 8.87
N LEU A 250 -6.00 -21.95 7.60
CA LEU A 250 -5.73 -23.29 7.11
C LEU A 250 -4.37 -23.83 7.60
N TYR A 251 -3.35 -22.98 7.71
CA TYR A 251 -2.10 -23.35 8.40
C TYR A 251 -2.31 -23.61 9.90
N GLY A 252 -3.15 -22.81 10.55
CA GLY A 252 -3.53 -23.04 11.94
C GLY A 252 -4.25 -24.37 12.15
N ILE A 253 -5.13 -24.76 11.21
CA ILE A 253 -5.77 -26.09 11.21
C ILE A 253 -4.73 -27.18 10.95
N ALA A 254 -3.85 -26.99 9.98
CA ALA A 254 -2.80 -27.95 9.64
C ALA A 254 -1.86 -28.23 10.83
N ALA A 255 -1.72 -27.30 11.77
CA ALA A 255 -0.92 -27.53 12.98
C ALA A 255 -1.43 -28.65 13.90
N TYR A 256 -2.66 -29.15 13.71
CA TYR A 256 -3.31 -30.11 14.61
C TYR A 256 -3.86 -31.35 13.89
N VAL A 257 -3.53 -31.55 12.62
CA VAL A 257 -3.96 -32.74 11.84
C VAL A 257 -2.82 -33.75 11.73
N ASP A 258 -3.17 -35.02 11.55
CA ASP A 258 -2.19 -36.12 11.50
C ASP A 258 -1.26 -36.08 10.27
N ASP A 259 -1.71 -35.47 9.16
CA ASP A 259 -0.92 -35.33 7.93
C ASP A 259 -0.91 -33.89 7.40
N PRO A 260 -0.09 -32.99 7.97
CA PRO A 260 0.01 -31.61 7.51
C PRO A 260 0.84 -31.46 6.23
N ALA A 261 1.61 -32.48 5.84
CA ALA A 261 2.38 -32.44 4.59
C ALA A 261 1.45 -32.31 3.38
N THR A 262 0.35 -33.05 3.37
CA THR A 262 -0.71 -32.91 2.35
C THR A 262 -1.31 -31.51 2.33
N TRP A 263 -1.47 -30.85 3.48
CA TRP A 263 -1.95 -29.47 3.55
C TRP A 263 -0.93 -28.49 2.97
N PHE A 264 0.34 -28.62 3.34
CA PHE A 264 1.39 -27.72 2.88
C PHE A 264 1.60 -27.76 1.36
N ALA A 265 1.35 -28.91 0.72
CA ALA A 265 1.50 -29.09 -0.72
C ALA A 265 0.66 -28.11 -1.56
N TRP A 266 -0.56 -27.77 -1.10
CA TRP A 266 -1.45 -26.84 -1.82
C TRP A 266 -1.55 -25.45 -1.17
N LEU A 267 -1.25 -25.33 0.13
CA LEU A 267 -1.18 -24.03 0.81
C LEU A 267 -0.01 -23.17 0.30
N GLY A 268 1.11 -23.78 -0.10
CA GLY A 268 2.23 -23.09 -0.73
C GLY A 268 1.82 -22.39 -2.05
N PRO A 269 1.22 -23.09 -3.03
CA PRO A 269 0.68 -22.46 -4.23
C PRO A 269 -0.41 -21.40 -3.96
N LEU A 270 -1.33 -21.66 -3.02
CA LEU A 270 -2.39 -20.71 -2.66
C LEU A 270 -1.82 -19.36 -2.16
N ARG A 271 -0.74 -19.44 -1.40
CA ARG A 271 0.01 -18.27 -0.94
C ARG A 271 0.53 -17.43 -2.09
N GLU A 272 1.22 -18.04 -3.03
CA GLU A 272 1.82 -17.32 -4.15
C GLU A 272 0.72 -16.67 -5.01
N LEU A 273 -0.42 -17.34 -5.18
CA LEU A 273 -1.60 -16.76 -5.80
C LEU A 273 -2.10 -15.53 -5.03
N SER A 274 -2.23 -15.63 -3.71
CA SER A 274 -2.65 -14.53 -2.83
C SER A 274 -1.75 -13.30 -2.97
N LEU A 275 -0.43 -13.51 -2.88
CA LEU A 275 0.56 -12.43 -3.03
C LEU A 275 0.58 -11.87 -4.45
N GLY A 276 0.46 -12.72 -5.47
CA GLY A 276 0.40 -12.34 -6.88
C GLY A 276 -0.81 -11.47 -7.19
N ILE A 277 -1.98 -11.79 -6.63
CA ILE A 277 -3.19 -10.98 -6.78
C ILE A 277 -3.01 -9.60 -6.12
N LEU A 278 -2.44 -9.54 -4.91
CA LEU A 278 -2.15 -8.27 -4.23
C LEU A 278 -1.18 -7.39 -5.04
N LEU A 279 -0.09 -7.98 -5.54
CA LEU A 279 0.88 -7.27 -6.37
C LEU A 279 0.26 -6.78 -7.69
N SER A 280 -0.58 -7.59 -8.32
CA SER A 280 -1.33 -7.20 -9.51
C SER A 280 -2.25 -6.03 -9.23
N GLY A 281 -2.92 -6.02 -8.08
CA GLY A 281 -3.70 -4.89 -7.59
C GLY A 281 -2.86 -3.62 -7.45
N ILE A 282 -1.68 -3.72 -6.82
CA ILE A 282 -0.75 -2.59 -6.66
C ILE A 282 -0.34 -2.00 -8.02
N VAL A 283 -0.04 -2.84 -9.01
CA VAL A 283 0.28 -2.38 -10.38
C VAL A 283 -0.89 -1.60 -10.99
N LEU A 284 -2.11 -2.11 -10.87
CA LEU A 284 -3.32 -1.42 -11.34
C LEU A 284 -3.58 -0.10 -10.60
N ALA A 285 -3.30 -0.04 -9.30
CA ALA A 285 -3.40 1.19 -8.52
C ALA A 285 -2.38 2.24 -9.00
N LEU A 286 -1.14 1.84 -9.26
CA LEU A 286 -0.11 2.74 -9.80
C LEU A 286 -0.48 3.26 -11.19
N PHE A 287 -0.98 2.38 -12.07
CA PHE A 287 -1.52 2.78 -13.38
C PHE A 287 -2.64 3.82 -13.24
N THR A 288 -3.58 3.55 -12.33
CA THR A 288 -4.70 4.47 -12.03
C THR A 288 -4.21 5.83 -11.52
N ILE A 289 -3.21 5.85 -10.64
CA ILE A 289 -2.60 7.09 -10.14
C ILE A 289 -2.02 7.89 -11.32
N GLY A 290 -1.34 7.23 -12.27
CA GLY A 290 -0.84 7.86 -13.49
C GLY A 290 -1.94 8.53 -14.32
N THR A 291 -3.04 7.82 -14.57
CA THR A 291 -4.21 8.37 -15.29
C THR A 291 -4.83 9.57 -14.57
N VAL A 292 -5.02 9.45 -13.24
CA VAL A 292 -5.59 10.53 -12.43
C VAL A 292 -4.68 11.75 -12.42
N LEU A 293 -3.36 11.57 -12.29
CA LEU A 293 -2.40 12.67 -12.36
C LEU A 293 -2.42 13.38 -13.71
N GLY A 294 -2.54 12.62 -14.82
CA GLY A 294 -2.72 13.18 -16.16
C GLY A 294 -3.97 14.05 -16.25
N PHE A 295 -5.08 13.57 -15.72
CA PHE A 295 -6.32 14.33 -15.62
C PHE A 295 -6.17 15.61 -14.78
N GLN A 296 -5.49 15.53 -13.61
CA GLN A 296 -5.23 16.70 -12.77
C GLN A 296 -4.41 17.77 -13.52
N HIS A 297 -3.38 17.35 -14.25
CA HIS A 297 -2.52 18.25 -15.03
C HIS A 297 -3.29 18.93 -16.16
N TRP A 298 -4.04 18.15 -16.95
CA TRP A 298 -4.89 18.67 -18.03
C TRP A 298 -5.88 19.73 -17.52
N ARG A 299 -6.48 19.46 -16.36
CA ARG A 299 -7.45 20.38 -15.76
C ARG A 299 -6.80 21.69 -15.29
N ILE A 300 -5.64 21.63 -14.63
CA ILE A 300 -4.89 22.83 -14.23
C ILE A 300 -4.52 23.66 -15.46
N ARG A 301 -4.10 22.99 -16.54
CA ARG A 301 -3.76 23.65 -17.81
C ARG A 301 -4.96 24.37 -18.41
N GLN A 302 -6.15 23.76 -18.43
CA GLN A 302 -7.37 24.44 -18.88
C GLN A 302 -7.67 25.68 -18.05
N ILE A 303 -7.56 25.61 -16.73
CA ILE A 303 -7.80 26.77 -15.85
C ILE A 303 -6.87 27.93 -16.21
N ILE A 304 -5.61 27.65 -16.54
CA ILE A 304 -4.62 28.67 -16.91
C ILE A 304 -4.89 29.22 -18.32
N GLU A 305 -5.21 28.35 -19.28
CA GLU A 305 -5.38 28.74 -20.70
C GLU A 305 -6.72 29.42 -21.00
N THR A 306 -7.80 29.00 -20.34
CA THR A 306 -9.17 29.42 -20.67
C THR A 306 -9.93 30.07 -19.51
N GLY A 307 -9.38 30.03 -18.29
CA GLY A 307 -10.10 30.49 -17.09
C GLY A 307 -11.26 29.61 -16.67
N ARG A 308 -11.37 28.37 -17.19
CA ARG A 308 -12.50 27.44 -16.97
C ARG A 308 -12.08 26.01 -16.64
#